data_AF-A0A1F5YR24-F1
#
_entry.id   AF-A0A1F5YR24-F1
#
_cell.length_a   1.000
_cell.length_b   1.000
_cell.length_c   1.000
_cell.angle_alpha   90.00
_cell.angle_beta   90.00
_cell.angle_gamma   90.00
#
_symmetry.space_group_name_H-M   'P 1'
#
loop_
_entity.id
_entity.type
_entity.pdbx_description
1 polymer ?
#
loop_
_entity_poly.entity_id
_entity_poly.type
_entity_poly.pdbx_seq_one_letter_code
_entity_poly.pdbx_strand_id
1 'polypeptide(L)'
;MGKELNILLLNSAQGKYPRGCDPWVRATEAALKELAGRPEIRLVTSTGLASWELSAYLGGALGMKMLLIVPGAETGTAGRELERRLDGFKLDRGRTRLAFTGPGPPRELMARRDRLAFEMADIICPVSLRPGGKLEKLLEEFVPAKKIVEKFRTAWSAKRFNPGYSVSGKELDPRTSDLGLKWLFHWTRSNPGRWPDEPPWRFYHDLLASPSAYVRDARATLKRMVLEGRLSGTIWRMPSGEKAVSFSAAPPSEMLSLMRWRKRYAHYSFEPYGLAVAKSALESLGARLVTYYPTGCPPKGDIDRLFFQSAGRQGDWRVEREWRLRGDLELKGLDLREVALIVPDPLEKEHFAAALNADYRKFNLFK
;
A
#
# COMPACT_ATOMS: atom_id res chain seq x y z
N MET A 1 -10.38 18.55 -37.90
CA MET A 1 -9.82 17.83 -36.72
C MET A 1 -10.35 16.41 -36.75
N GLY A 2 -9.49 15.40 -36.72
CA GLY A 2 -9.91 14.00 -36.65
C GLY A 2 -10.72 13.70 -35.38
N LYS A 3 -11.61 12.72 -35.44
CA LYS A 3 -12.38 12.25 -34.28
C LYS A 3 -11.42 11.71 -33.23
N GLU A 4 -11.47 12.23 -31.99
CA GLU A 4 -10.75 11.63 -30.86
C GLU A 4 -11.35 10.26 -30.54
N LEU A 5 -10.48 9.28 -30.28
CA LEU A 5 -10.83 7.90 -29.95
C LEU A 5 -10.49 7.61 -28.49
N ASN A 6 -11.49 7.22 -27.72
CA ASN A 6 -11.34 6.78 -26.35
C ASN A 6 -10.86 5.31 -26.32
N ILE A 7 -9.73 5.04 -25.68
CA ILE A 7 -9.19 3.69 -25.53
C ILE A 7 -9.25 3.23 -24.08
N LEU A 8 -9.67 1.98 -23.87
CA LEU A 8 -9.77 1.36 -22.57
C LEU A 8 -8.89 0.11 -22.50
N LEU A 9 -7.93 0.09 -21.57
CA LEU A 9 -7.17 -1.12 -21.25
C LEU A 9 -7.89 -1.90 -20.14
N LEU A 10 -8.19 -3.17 -20.38
CA LEU A 10 -8.90 -3.99 -19.41
C LEU A 10 -7.96 -4.93 -18.65
N ASN A 11 -7.84 -4.65 -17.36
CA ASN A 11 -7.17 -5.51 -16.40
C ASN A 11 -8.16 -5.89 -15.30
N SER A 12 -8.44 -7.18 -15.18
CA SER A 12 -9.15 -7.73 -14.01
C SER A 12 -8.36 -7.47 -12.72
N ALA A 13 -9.03 -7.58 -11.58
CA ALA A 13 -8.36 -7.46 -10.29
C ALA A 13 -7.20 -8.47 -10.17
N GLN A 14 -6.02 -7.95 -9.83
CA GLN A 14 -4.77 -8.71 -9.72
C GLN A 14 -4.41 -8.98 -8.26
N GLY A 15 -3.28 -9.66 -8.04
CA GLY A 15 -2.71 -9.86 -6.70
C GLY A 15 -2.44 -8.53 -5.98
N LYS A 16 -2.48 -8.56 -4.64
CA LYS A 16 -2.26 -7.36 -3.79
C LYS A 16 -0.84 -6.81 -3.81
N TYR A 17 0.13 -7.62 -4.25
CA TYR A 17 1.55 -7.29 -4.30
C TYR A 17 2.04 -7.36 -5.74
N PRO A 18 1.62 -6.43 -6.60
CA PRO A 18 2.06 -6.43 -7.97
C PRO A 18 3.57 -6.16 -8.03
N ARG A 19 4.26 -6.83 -8.94
CA ARG A 19 5.68 -6.59 -9.25
C ARG A 19 5.82 -6.09 -10.67
N GLY A 20 6.88 -5.34 -10.93
CA GLY A 20 7.11 -4.82 -12.28
C GLY A 20 7.21 -5.92 -13.33
N CYS A 21 7.74 -7.10 -12.99
CA CYS A 21 7.83 -8.24 -13.91
C CYS A 21 6.53 -9.01 -14.12
N ASP A 22 5.44 -8.70 -13.41
CA ASP A 22 4.19 -9.42 -13.59
C ASP A 22 3.66 -9.19 -15.04
N PRO A 23 3.19 -10.24 -15.75
CA PRO A 23 2.84 -10.13 -17.16
C PRO A 23 1.83 -9.04 -17.49
N TRP A 24 0.81 -8.86 -16.64
CA TRP A 24 -0.21 -7.83 -16.83
C TRP A 24 0.35 -6.40 -16.69
N VAL A 25 1.38 -6.20 -15.85
CA VAL A 25 2.06 -4.91 -15.69
C VAL A 25 2.81 -4.58 -16.98
N ARG A 26 3.61 -5.53 -17.47
CA ARG A 26 4.42 -5.33 -18.68
C ARG A 26 3.57 -5.18 -19.93
N ALA A 27 2.49 -5.94 -20.05
CA ALA A 27 1.56 -5.81 -21.17
C ALA A 27 0.83 -4.45 -21.13
N THR A 28 0.45 -3.96 -19.95
CA THR A 28 -0.14 -2.62 -19.79
C THR A 28 0.85 -1.52 -20.17
N GLU A 29 2.10 -1.63 -19.71
CA GLU A 29 3.17 -0.69 -20.05
C GLU A 29 3.45 -0.65 -21.56
N ALA A 30 3.59 -1.83 -22.19
CA ALA A 30 3.82 -1.95 -23.63
C ALA A 30 2.66 -1.34 -24.44
N ALA A 31 1.42 -1.66 -24.04
CA ALA A 31 0.23 -1.12 -24.69
C ALA A 31 0.21 0.42 -24.66
N LEU A 32 0.41 1.03 -23.49
CA LEU A 32 0.36 2.49 -23.38
C LEU A 32 1.54 3.17 -24.08
N LYS A 33 2.75 2.59 -24.02
CA LYS A 33 3.90 3.11 -24.79
C LYS A 33 3.63 3.14 -26.29
N GLU A 34 3.00 2.12 -26.83
CA GLU A 34 2.64 2.07 -28.25
C GLU A 34 1.55 3.09 -28.62
N LEU A 35 0.60 3.32 -27.72
CA LEU A 35 -0.57 4.18 -27.97
C LEU A 35 -0.28 5.67 -27.72
N ALA A 36 0.68 6.03 -26.86
CA ALA A 36 0.93 7.40 -26.43
C ALA A 36 1.35 8.36 -27.56
N GLY A 37 1.94 7.86 -28.64
CA GLY A 37 2.36 8.67 -29.79
C GLY A 37 1.22 9.16 -30.69
N ARG A 38 -0.04 8.82 -30.37
CA ARG A 38 -1.19 9.07 -31.24
C ARG A 38 -2.05 10.22 -30.67
N PRO A 39 -2.03 11.43 -31.27
CA PRO A 39 -2.70 12.61 -30.71
C PRO A 39 -4.24 12.52 -30.70
N GLU A 40 -4.80 11.62 -31.49
CA GLU A 40 -6.22 11.29 -31.54
C GLU A 40 -6.67 10.39 -30.39
N ILE A 41 -5.75 9.75 -29.66
CA ILE A 41 -6.11 8.82 -28.60
C ILE A 41 -6.26 9.52 -27.25
N ARG A 42 -7.37 9.20 -26.56
CA ARG A 42 -7.59 9.53 -25.15
C ARG A 42 -7.73 8.24 -24.34
N LEU A 43 -6.95 8.10 -23.27
CA LEU A 43 -7.03 6.97 -22.35
C LEU A 43 -8.22 7.11 -21.40
N VAL A 44 -9.11 6.11 -21.37
CA VAL A 44 -10.15 5.95 -20.35
C VAL A 44 -9.57 5.13 -19.21
N THR A 45 -9.54 5.70 -18.00
CA THR A 45 -8.98 5.05 -16.82
C THR A 45 -9.69 5.50 -15.54
N SER A 46 -9.25 5.02 -14.38
CA SER A 46 -9.82 5.34 -13.06
C SER A 46 -8.75 5.23 -11.96
N THR A 47 -9.15 5.43 -10.71
CA THR A 47 -8.33 5.08 -9.53
C THR A 47 -9.03 4.05 -8.61
N GLY A 48 -8.36 3.67 -7.52
CA GLY A 48 -8.90 2.84 -6.44
C GLY A 48 -8.56 1.35 -6.53
N LEU A 49 -7.98 0.90 -7.65
CA LEU A 49 -7.39 -0.44 -7.80
C LEU A 49 -6.11 -0.32 -8.60
N ALA A 50 -5.11 -1.14 -8.26
CA ALA A 50 -3.80 -1.11 -8.90
C ALA A 50 -3.86 -1.28 -10.44
N SER A 51 -4.84 -2.03 -10.95
CA SER A 51 -5.05 -2.22 -12.38
C SER A 51 -5.46 -0.95 -13.12
N TRP A 52 -6.26 -0.09 -12.49
CA TRP A 52 -6.68 1.20 -13.04
C TRP A 52 -5.62 2.28 -12.80
N GLU A 53 -5.08 2.30 -11.59
CA GLU A 53 -4.10 3.28 -11.15
C GLU A 53 -2.77 3.18 -11.90
N LEU A 54 -2.33 1.96 -12.28
CA LEU A 54 -1.17 1.78 -13.15
C LEU A 54 -1.39 2.44 -14.52
N SER A 55 -2.56 2.26 -15.13
CA SER A 55 -2.89 2.89 -16.41
C SER A 55 -2.97 4.40 -16.29
N ALA A 56 -3.53 4.93 -15.19
CA ALA A 56 -3.55 6.36 -14.93
C ALA A 56 -2.13 6.95 -14.80
N TYR A 57 -1.28 6.31 -13.99
CA TYR A 57 0.12 6.72 -13.83
C TYR A 57 0.88 6.70 -15.16
N LEU A 58 0.82 5.59 -15.91
CA LEU A 58 1.50 5.45 -17.20
C LEU A 58 0.98 6.45 -18.23
N GLY A 59 -0.34 6.66 -18.29
CA GLY A 59 -0.94 7.67 -19.16
C GLY A 59 -0.43 9.08 -18.87
N GLY A 60 -0.35 9.45 -17.59
CA GLY A 60 0.26 10.72 -17.15
C GLY A 60 1.74 10.83 -17.51
N ALA A 61 2.53 9.80 -17.19
CA ALA A 61 3.97 9.75 -17.45
C ALA A 61 4.31 9.81 -18.96
N LEU A 62 3.41 9.32 -19.81
CA LEU A 62 3.53 9.35 -21.27
C LEU A 62 2.84 10.59 -21.89
N GLY A 63 2.29 11.49 -21.09
CA GLY A 63 1.64 12.71 -21.56
C GLY A 63 0.35 12.49 -22.35
N MET A 64 -0.34 11.36 -22.17
CA MET A 64 -1.57 11.05 -22.89
C MET A 64 -2.72 11.97 -22.46
N LYS A 65 -3.67 12.23 -23.38
CA LYS A 65 -4.99 12.75 -22.99
C LYS A 65 -5.72 11.68 -22.20
N MET A 66 -6.44 12.08 -21.15
CA MET A 66 -7.11 11.14 -20.24
C MET A 66 -8.55 11.54 -19.94
N LEU A 67 -9.40 10.53 -19.83
CA LEU A 67 -10.71 10.59 -19.20
C LEU A 67 -10.64 9.74 -17.93
N LEU A 68 -10.53 10.41 -16.78
CA LEU A 68 -10.38 9.80 -15.48
C LEU A 68 -11.76 9.65 -14.82
N ILE A 69 -12.22 8.40 -14.71
CA ILE A 69 -13.47 8.07 -14.05
C ILE A 69 -13.26 8.08 -12.53
N VAL A 70 -14.12 8.82 -11.83
CA VAL A 70 -14.11 8.96 -10.38
C VAL A 70 -15.38 8.31 -9.83
N PRO A 71 -15.27 7.19 -9.08
CA PRO A 71 -16.41 6.58 -8.44
C PRO A 71 -17.00 7.50 -7.37
N GLY A 72 -18.27 7.88 -7.53
CA GLY A 72 -18.99 8.79 -6.63
C GLY A 72 -19.66 9.94 -7.37
N ALA A 73 -20.33 10.81 -6.61
CA ALA A 73 -20.94 12.02 -7.13
C ALA A 73 -19.89 13.11 -7.36
N GLU A 74 -20.17 13.98 -8.33
CA GLU A 74 -19.55 15.29 -8.35
C GLU A 74 -20.03 16.06 -7.12
N THR A 75 -19.10 16.58 -6.33
CA THR A 75 -19.40 17.33 -5.10
C THR A 75 -18.81 18.73 -5.23
N GLY A 76 -19.20 19.66 -4.37
CA GLY A 76 -18.56 20.99 -4.30
C GLY A 76 -17.05 20.94 -4.01
N THR A 77 -16.50 19.77 -3.64
CA THR A 77 -15.06 19.53 -3.46
C THR A 77 -14.40 18.86 -4.67
N ALA A 78 -15.11 18.65 -5.77
CA ALA A 78 -14.61 17.98 -6.97
C ALA A 78 -13.33 18.63 -7.53
N GLY A 79 -13.20 19.95 -7.47
CA GLY A 79 -11.96 20.65 -7.85
C GLY A 79 -10.76 20.23 -6.99
N ARG A 80 -10.93 20.17 -5.66
CA ARG A 80 -9.86 19.70 -4.75
C ARG A 80 -9.54 18.21 -4.95
N GLU A 81 -10.57 17.41 -5.21
CA GLU A 81 -10.40 15.98 -5.52
C GLU A 81 -9.65 15.76 -6.83
N LEU A 82 -9.92 16.60 -7.84
CA LEU A 82 -9.19 16.64 -9.10
C LEU A 82 -7.71 16.97 -8.85
N GLU A 83 -7.40 18.10 -8.22
CA GLU A 83 -6.00 18.49 -7.94
C GLU A 83 -5.26 17.38 -7.20
N ARG A 84 -5.86 16.81 -6.15
CA ARG A 84 -5.27 15.69 -5.41
C ARG A 84 -4.93 14.48 -6.30
N ARG A 85 -5.77 14.18 -7.29
CA ARG A 85 -5.53 13.08 -8.25
C ARG A 85 -4.49 13.45 -9.29
N LEU A 86 -4.52 14.69 -9.79
CA LEU A 86 -3.51 15.21 -10.71
C LEU A 86 -2.14 15.12 -10.06
N ASP A 87 -1.98 15.64 -8.84
CA ASP A 87 -0.74 15.56 -8.06
C ASP A 87 -0.37 14.12 -7.73
N GLY A 88 -1.36 13.34 -7.28
CA GLY A 88 -1.18 11.97 -6.83
C GLY A 88 -0.63 11.04 -7.93
N PHE A 89 -0.97 11.29 -9.19
CA PHE A 89 -0.54 10.49 -10.33
C PHE A 89 0.35 11.24 -11.34
N LYS A 90 0.73 12.49 -11.04
CA LYS A 90 1.44 13.41 -11.96
C LYS A 90 0.71 13.58 -13.31
N LEU A 91 -0.60 13.79 -13.27
CA LEU A 91 -1.43 13.99 -14.46
C LEU A 91 -1.43 15.47 -14.84
N ASP A 92 -1.41 15.74 -16.14
CA ASP A 92 -1.54 17.10 -16.66
C ASP A 92 -3.00 17.56 -16.65
N ARG A 93 -3.26 18.74 -16.07
CA ARG A 93 -4.61 19.31 -15.94
C ARG A 93 -5.27 19.58 -17.30
N GLY A 94 -4.53 20.14 -18.25
CA GLY A 94 -5.04 20.47 -19.58
C GLY A 94 -5.36 19.24 -20.43
N ARG A 95 -4.77 18.09 -20.09
CA ARG A 95 -4.95 16.81 -20.77
C ARG A 95 -5.88 15.85 -20.04
N THR A 96 -6.35 16.18 -18.84
CA THR A 96 -7.17 15.27 -18.01
C THR A 96 -8.57 15.83 -17.81
N ARG A 97 -9.58 15.04 -18.18
CA ARG A 97 -10.99 15.31 -17.88
C ARG A 97 -11.52 14.31 -16.87
N LEU A 98 -12.44 14.75 -16.01
CA LEU A 98 -13.14 13.87 -15.07
C LEU A 98 -14.47 13.38 -15.64
N ALA A 99 -14.84 12.17 -15.25
CA ALA A 99 -16.19 11.65 -15.37
C ALA A 99 -16.61 11.02 -14.05
N PHE A 100 -17.83 11.27 -13.59
CA PHE A 100 -18.32 10.79 -12.31
C PHE A 100 -19.38 9.70 -12.52
N THR A 101 -19.37 8.67 -11.68
CA THR A 101 -20.37 7.59 -11.74
C THR A 101 -21.71 7.96 -11.09
N GLY A 102 -21.78 9.12 -10.45
CA GLY A 102 -22.90 9.54 -9.61
C GLY A 102 -22.86 8.96 -8.19
N PRO A 103 -23.79 9.37 -7.31
CA PRO A 103 -23.85 8.90 -5.92
C PRO A 103 -24.29 7.43 -5.84
N GLY A 104 -23.88 6.76 -4.77
CA GLY A 104 -24.28 5.38 -4.50
C GLY A 104 -23.40 4.68 -3.47
N PRO A 105 -23.78 3.47 -3.04
CA PRO A 105 -22.98 2.69 -2.11
C PRO A 105 -21.68 2.19 -2.77
N PRO A 106 -20.55 2.06 -2.03
CA PRO A 106 -19.24 1.77 -2.61
C PRO A 106 -19.18 0.56 -3.56
N ARG A 107 -19.93 -0.50 -3.26
CA ARG A 107 -19.98 -1.72 -4.07
C ARG A 107 -20.60 -1.48 -5.45
N GLU A 108 -21.63 -0.65 -5.52
CA GLU A 108 -22.28 -0.27 -6.78
C GLU A 108 -21.44 0.71 -7.57
N LEU A 109 -20.77 1.65 -6.90
CA LEU A 109 -19.88 2.62 -7.55
C LEU A 109 -18.79 1.94 -8.38
N MET A 110 -18.22 0.83 -7.88
CA MET A 110 -17.23 0.06 -8.64
C MET A 110 -17.81 -0.57 -9.91
N ALA A 111 -19.05 -1.08 -9.84
CA ALA A 111 -19.70 -1.68 -11.00
C ALA A 111 -20.12 -0.62 -12.03
N ARG A 112 -20.62 0.53 -11.57
CA ARG A 112 -20.96 1.68 -12.43
C ARG A 112 -19.71 2.26 -13.08
N ARG A 113 -18.59 2.37 -12.36
CA ARG A 113 -17.30 2.76 -12.94
C ARG A 113 -16.92 1.85 -14.10
N ASP A 114 -16.94 0.54 -13.87
CA ASP A 114 -16.53 -0.42 -14.89
C ASP A 114 -17.43 -0.27 -16.13
N ARG A 115 -18.76 -0.26 -15.97
CA ARG A 115 -19.71 -0.06 -17.08
C ARG A 115 -19.52 1.28 -17.82
N LEU A 116 -19.37 2.38 -17.09
CA LEU A 116 -19.13 3.70 -17.68
C LEU A 116 -17.85 3.72 -18.52
N ALA A 117 -16.79 3.02 -18.08
CA ALA A 117 -15.56 2.90 -18.86
C ALA A 117 -15.81 2.22 -20.23
N PHE A 118 -16.59 1.13 -20.25
CA PHE A 118 -16.97 0.45 -21.50
C PHE A 118 -17.83 1.33 -22.41
N GLU A 119 -18.81 2.05 -21.83
CA GLU A 119 -19.67 2.96 -22.58
C GLU A 119 -18.85 4.06 -23.27
N MET A 120 -17.90 4.65 -22.53
CA MET A 120 -17.05 5.73 -23.01
C MET A 120 -15.96 5.29 -24.01
N ALA A 121 -15.57 4.03 -24.02
CA ALA A 121 -14.53 3.53 -24.91
C ALA A 121 -15.02 3.40 -26.36
N ASP A 122 -14.19 3.77 -27.34
CA ASP A 122 -14.35 3.40 -28.75
C ASP A 122 -13.56 2.13 -29.07
N ILE A 123 -12.39 1.99 -28.44
CA ILE A 123 -11.47 0.87 -28.59
C ILE A 123 -11.24 0.24 -27.22
N ILE A 124 -11.33 -1.09 -27.16
CA ILE A 124 -11.07 -1.86 -25.96
C ILE A 124 -9.86 -2.78 -26.22
N CYS A 125 -8.89 -2.71 -25.32
CA CYS A 125 -7.69 -3.54 -25.32
C CYS A 125 -7.70 -4.46 -24.10
N PRO A 126 -8.18 -5.71 -24.23
CA PRO A 126 -8.05 -6.71 -23.18
C PRO A 126 -6.56 -6.96 -22.89
N VAL A 127 -6.15 -6.77 -21.64
CA VAL A 127 -4.77 -7.04 -21.21
C VAL A 127 -4.71 -8.33 -20.41
N SER A 128 -5.36 -8.37 -19.25
CA SER A 128 -5.37 -9.58 -18.40
C SER A 128 -6.72 -9.74 -17.73
N LEU A 129 -7.54 -10.65 -18.26
CA LEU A 129 -8.90 -10.89 -17.81
C LEU A 129 -9.02 -12.21 -17.06
N ARG A 130 -9.65 -12.17 -15.88
CA ARG A 130 -9.97 -13.37 -15.12
C ARG A 130 -11.08 -14.14 -15.85
N PRO A 131 -10.89 -15.43 -16.16
CA PRO A 131 -11.94 -16.26 -16.75
C PRO A 131 -13.21 -16.30 -15.90
N GLY A 132 -14.37 -16.13 -16.52
CA GLY A 132 -15.69 -15.97 -15.90
C GLY A 132 -15.84 -14.70 -15.06
N GLY A 133 -14.87 -13.78 -15.14
CA GLY A 133 -14.82 -12.56 -14.34
C GLY A 133 -15.80 -11.49 -14.80
N LYS A 134 -16.05 -10.49 -13.95
CA LYS A 134 -16.99 -9.41 -14.26
C LYS A 134 -16.61 -8.61 -15.51
N LEU A 135 -15.33 -8.28 -15.68
CA LEU A 135 -14.86 -7.52 -16.84
C LEU A 135 -14.93 -8.33 -18.14
N GLU A 136 -14.79 -9.65 -18.07
CA GLU A 136 -14.95 -10.51 -19.25
C GLU A 136 -16.42 -10.57 -19.69
N LYS A 137 -17.35 -10.74 -18.74
CA LYS A 137 -18.80 -10.66 -19.03
C LYS A 137 -19.23 -9.30 -19.60
N LEU A 138 -18.67 -8.21 -19.07
CA LEU A 138 -18.90 -6.87 -19.64
C LEU A 138 -18.28 -6.74 -21.03
N LEU A 139 -17.12 -7.33 -21.27
CA LEU A 139 -16.53 -7.35 -22.60
C LEU A 139 -17.45 -8.05 -23.60
N GLU A 140 -17.96 -9.24 -23.27
CA GLU A 140 -18.92 -9.98 -24.10
C GLU A 140 -20.18 -9.15 -24.43
N GLU A 141 -20.71 -8.40 -23.46
CA GLU A 141 -21.87 -7.50 -23.65
C GLU A 141 -21.57 -6.37 -24.67
N PHE A 142 -20.37 -5.80 -24.63
CA PHE A 142 -20.01 -4.61 -25.43
C PHE A 142 -19.30 -4.93 -26.75
N VAL A 143 -18.78 -6.15 -26.95
CA VAL A 143 -18.10 -6.59 -28.18
C VAL A 143 -18.86 -6.24 -29.47
N PRO A 144 -20.20 -6.41 -29.57
CA PRO A 144 -20.92 -6.11 -30.81
C PRO A 144 -20.84 -4.64 -31.25
N ALA A 145 -20.58 -3.72 -30.31
CA ALA A 145 -20.62 -2.28 -30.55
C ALA A 145 -19.24 -1.60 -30.52
N LYS A 146 -18.17 -2.33 -30.18
CA LYS A 146 -16.85 -1.74 -29.86
C LYS A 146 -15.73 -2.42 -30.64
N LYS A 147 -14.68 -1.66 -30.98
CA LYS A 147 -13.48 -2.25 -31.61
C LYS A 147 -12.62 -2.93 -30.54
N ILE A 148 -12.35 -4.22 -30.70
CA ILE A 148 -11.49 -4.99 -29.80
C ILE A 148 -10.09 -5.15 -30.40
N VAL A 149 -9.05 -4.90 -29.61
CA VAL A 149 -7.64 -5.08 -29.99
C VAL A 149 -6.96 -6.06 -29.05
N GLU A 150 -6.76 -7.29 -29.51
CA GLU A 150 -6.24 -8.40 -28.72
C GLU A 150 -4.71 -8.44 -28.59
N LYS A 151 -4.01 -7.53 -29.27
CA LYS A 151 -2.54 -7.50 -29.37
C LYS A 151 -1.81 -7.56 -28.03
N PHE A 152 -2.38 -6.96 -26.98
CA PHE A 152 -1.74 -6.83 -25.67
C PHE A 152 -2.22 -7.86 -24.65
N ARG A 153 -3.02 -8.84 -25.07
CA ARG A 153 -3.56 -9.85 -24.16
C ARG A 153 -2.45 -10.73 -23.60
N THR A 154 -2.52 -10.98 -22.30
CA THR A 154 -1.70 -11.94 -21.58
C THR A 154 -2.58 -12.78 -20.65
N ALA A 155 -2.10 -13.97 -20.30
CA ALA A 155 -2.83 -14.87 -19.43
C ALA A 155 -3.05 -14.24 -18.04
N TRP A 156 -4.26 -14.37 -17.52
CA TRP A 156 -4.52 -14.06 -16.12
C TRP A 156 -3.99 -15.19 -15.23
N SER A 157 -3.39 -14.83 -14.10
CA SER A 157 -2.83 -15.79 -13.16
C SER A 157 -3.45 -15.64 -11.78
N ALA A 158 -3.93 -16.76 -11.23
CA ALA A 158 -4.34 -16.83 -9.84
C ALA A 158 -3.14 -16.85 -8.87
N LYS A 159 -1.92 -17.13 -9.38
CA LYS A 159 -0.71 -17.20 -8.54
C LYS A 159 -0.45 -15.82 -7.94
N ARG A 160 -0.35 -15.78 -6.61
CA ARG A 160 -0.09 -14.56 -5.87
C ARG A 160 1.35 -14.60 -5.39
N PHE A 161 2.09 -13.53 -5.69
CA PHE A 161 3.31 -13.26 -4.96
C PHE A 161 2.94 -12.96 -3.49
N ASN A 162 3.68 -13.57 -2.57
CA ASN A 162 3.55 -13.32 -1.15
C ASN A 162 4.90 -12.79 -0.65
N PRO A 163 5.03 -11.49 -0.35
CA PRO A 163 6.22 -10.99 0.32
C PRO A 163 6.18 -11.52 1.75
N GLY A 164 7.05 -12.49 2.00
CA GLY A 164 7.16 -13.13 3.30
C GLY A 164 8.59 -13.51 3.55
N TYR A 165 9.02 -13.28 4.77
CA TYR A 165 10.30 -13.74 5.26
C TYR A 165 10.15 -15.13 5.88
N SER A 166 11.00 -16.08 5.50
CA SER A 166 11.01 -17.41 6.12
C SER A 166 11.92 -17.41 7.35
N VAL A 167 11.34 -17.73 8.50
CA VAL A 167 12.05 -17.91 9.78
C VAL A 167 12.39 -19.37 10.08
N SER A 168 11.98 -20.30 9.20
CA SER A 168 12.19 -21.74 9.40
C SER A 168 13.67 -22.09 9.44
N GLY A 169 14.08 -22.87 10.44
CA GLY A 169 15.46 -23.31 10.61
C GLY A 169 16.43 -22.26 11.15
N LYS A 170 15.93 -21.12 11.65
CA LYS A 170 16.75 -20.08 12.27
C LYS A 170 16.67 -20.13 13.80
N GLU A 171 17.81 -19.95 14.45
CA GLU A 171 17.89 -19.86 15.90
C GLU A 171 17.80 -18.41 16.36
N LEU A 172 16.95 -18.16 17.36
CA LEU A 172 16.78 -16.84 17.97
C LEU A 172 18.06 -16.39 18.68
N ASP A 173 18.41 -15.12 18.51
CA ASP A 173 19.47 -14.51 19.30
C ASP A 173 18.99 -14.32 20.76
N PRO A 174 19.58 -15.00 21.76
CA PRO A 174 19.17 -14.91 23.16
C PRO A 174 19.25 -13.49 23.73
N ARG A 175 20.08 -12.61 23.14
CA ARG A 175 20.19 -11.19 23.51
C ARG A 175 18.91 -10.39 23.23
N THR A 176 17.93 -10.99 22.56
CA THR A 176 16.65 -10.34 22.25
C THR A 176 15.59 -10.50 23.34
N SER A 177 15.80 -11.40 24.29
CA SER A 177 14.77 -11.80 25.28
C SER A 177 14.42 -10.72 26.30
N ASP A 178 15.39 -9.90 26.71
CA ASP A 178 15.24 -8.87 27.74
C ASP A 178 15.02 -7.46 27.16
N LEU A 179 15.11 -7.30 25.84
CA LEU A 179 15.07 -5.98 25.19
C LEU A 179 13.76 -5.24 25.47
N GLY A 180 12.63 -5.94 25.62
CA GLY A 180 11.31 -5.34 25.89
C GLY A 180 11.19 -4.59 27.22
N LEU A 181 12.18 -4.72 28.12
CA LEU A 181 12.23 -3.93 29.36
C LEU A 181 12.68 -2.48 29.12
N LYS A 182 13.54 -2.26 28.13
CA LYS A 182 14.18 -0.96 27.86
C LYS A 182 13.75 -0.34 26.53
N TRP A 183 13.22 -1.14 25.62
CA TRP A 183 12.92 -0.76 24.25
C TRP A 183 11.47 -1.06 23.90
N LEU A 184 10.89 -0.20 23.07
CA LEU A 184 9.61 -0.44 22.41
C LEU A 184 9.84 -0.63 20.91
N PHE A 185 9.12 -1.56 20.30
CA PHE A 185 9.38 -2.04 18.95
C PHE A 185 8.28 -1.65 17.97
N HIS A 186 8.63 -0.92 16.92
CA HIS A 186 7.80 -0.75 15.75
C HIS A 186 8.18 -1.78 14.69
N TRP A 187 7.36 -2.82 14.54
CA TRP A 187 7.57 -3.85 13.54
C TRP A 187 7.04 -3.42 12.18
N THR A 188 7.86 -3.58 11.16
CA THR A 188 7.48 -3.32 9.78
C THR A 188 6.85 -4.55 9.15
N ARG A 189 6.20 -4.33 8.02
CA ARG A 189 5.63 -5.37 7.17
C ARG A 189 5.48 -4.85 5.76
N SER A 190 5.31 -5.77 4.83
CA SER A 190 5.00 -5.49 3.45
C SER A 190 3.63 -4.82 3.33
N ASN A 191 3.59 -3.68 2.65
CA ASN A 191 2.36 -2.95 2.39
C ASN A 191 1.80 -3.33 1.03
N PRO A 192 0.54 -3.76 0.91
CA PRO A 192 -0.08 -4.04 -0.37
C PRO A 192 -0.42 -2.71 -1.09
N GLY A 193 0.42 -2.32 -2.07
CA GLY A 193 0.37 -1.01 -2.70
C GLY A 193 1.31 0.00 -2.03
N ARG A 194 0.96 1.29 -2.15
CA ARG A 194 1.73 2.42 -1.61
C ARG A 194 1.81 2.45 -0.07
N TRP A 195 2.83 3.11 0.46
CA TRP A 195 2.85 3.48 1.89
C TRP A 195 1.76 4.52 2.22
N PRO A 196 1.34 4.67 3.50
CA PRO A 196 0.20 5.53 3.89
C PRO A 196 0.29 7.00 3.44
N ASP A 197 1.48 7.58 3.50
CA ASP A 197 1.80 8.98 3.20
C ASP A 197 2.46 9.16 1.83
N GLU A 198 2.62 8.08 1.07
CA GLU A 198 3.25 8.09 -0.23
C GLU A 198 2.24 8.49 -1.33
N PRO A 199 2.58 9.42 -2.24
CA PRO A 199 1.73 9.69 -3.40
C PRO A 199 1.72 8.48 -4.36
N PRO A 200 0.58 8.11 -4.96
CA PRO A 200 0.45 6.94 -5.83
C PRO A 200 1.51 6.83 -6.94
N TRP A 201 1.88 7.93 -7.59
CA TRP A 201 2.87 7.92 -8.68
C TRP A 201 4.21 7.33 -8.25
N ARG A 202 4.63 7.53 -6.99
CA ARG A 202 5.93 7.04 -6.51
C ARG A 202 5.96 5.53 -6.41
N PHE A 203 4.85 4.93 -5.97
CA PHE A 203 4.69 3.48 -5.95
C PHE A 203 4.83 2.87 -7.34
N TYR A 204 4.13 3.41 -8.35
CA TYR A 204 4.19 2.88 -9.72
C TYR A 204 5.52 3.14 -10.41
N HIS A 205 6.12 4.31 -10.16
CA HIS A 205 7.47 4.61 -10.61
C HIS A 205 8.47 3.55 -10.14
N ASP A 206 8.52 3.30 -8.83
CA ASP A 206 9.47 2.34 -8.26
C ASP A 206 9.15 0.91 -8.70
N LEU A 207 7.86 0.54 -8.77
CA LEU A 207 7.41 -0.78 -9.22
C LEU A 207 7.88 -1.11 -10.64
N LEU A 208 7.84 -0.13 -11.55
CA LEU A 208 8.29 -0.32 -12.93
C LEU A 208 9.82 -0.32 -13.04
N ALA A 209 10.49 0.51 -12.25
CA ALA A 209 11.94 0.63 -12.18
C ALA A 209 12.64 -0.60 -11.55
N SER A 210 11.92 -1.36 -10.71
CA SER A 210 12.43 -2.57 -10.04
C SER A 210 11.62 -3.82 -10.41
N PRO A 211 11.79 -4.36 -11.63
CA PRO A 211 10.95 -5.45 -12.15
C PRO A 211 10.86 -6.67 -11.23
N SER A 212 12.00 -7.12 -10.71
CA SER A 212 12.15 -8.41 -10.05
C SER A 212 11.81 -8.38 -8.56
N ALA A 213 11.73 -7.20 -7.96
CA ALA A 213 11.51 -7.02 -6.52
C ALA A 213 10.13 -6.42 -6.24
N TYR A 214 9.59 -6.73 -5.06
CA TYR A 214 8.44 -5.99 -4.55
C TYR A 214 8.90 -4.76 -3.78
N VAL A 215 8.52 -3.57 -4.24
CA VAL A 215 9.13 -2.31 -3.81
C VAL A 215 8.63 -1.77 -2.46
N ARG A 216 7.63 -2.41 -1.85
CA ARG A 216 7.03 -2.01 -0.57
C ARG A 216 7.02 -3.15 0.44
N ASP A 217 8.05 -3.98 0.41
CA ASP A 217 8.24 -5.03 1.40
C ASP A 217 8.64 -4.47 2.78
N ALA A 218 8.74 -5.33 3.79
CA ALA A 218 9.11 -4.95 5.15
C ALA A 218 10.50 -4.28 5.21
N ARG A 219 11.48 -4.84 4.49
CA ARG A 219 12.85 -4.32 4.39
C ARG A 219 12.87 -2.90 3.82
N ALA A 220 12.20 -2.67 2.69
CA ALA A 220 12.08 -1.37 2.05
C ALA A 220 11.36 -0.37 2.97
N THR A 221 10.36 -0.82 3.73
CA THR A 221 9.65 0.01 4.71
C THR A 221 10.59 0.49 5.82
N LEU A 222 11.39 -0.41 6.41
CA LEU A 222 12.40 -0.03 7.41
C LEU A 222 13.45 0.92 6.82
N LYS A 223 13.95 0.61 5.62
CA LYS A 223 14.92 1.46 4.91
C LYS A 223 14.37 2.88 4.71
N ARG A 224 13.10 3.01 4.32
CA ARG A 224 12.44 4.31 4.18
C ARG A 224 12.35 5.08 5.49
N MET A 225 11.88 4.43 6.57
CA MET A 225 11.78 5.09 7.88
C MET A 225 13.11 5.69 8.33
N VAL A 226 14.20 4.95 8.11
CA VAL A 226 15.56 5.37 8.46
C VAL A 226 16.04 6.51 7.58
N LEU A 227 15.90 6.40 6.25
CA LEU A 227 16.36 7.42 5.30
C LEU A 227 15.59 8.73 5.42
N GLU A 228 14.28 8.66 5.66
CA GLU A 228 13.45 9.84 5.90
C GLU A 228 13.67 10.39 7.32
N GLY A 229 14.19 9.58 8.24
CA GLY A 229 14.33 9.93 9.64
C GLY A 229 12.99 10.08 10.34
N ARG A 230 11.97 9.32 9.92
CA ARG A 230 10.59 9.47 10.40
C ARG A 230 9.80 8.16 10.33
N LEU A 231 8.96 7.92 11.34
CA LEU A 231 7.89 6.92 11.28
C LEU A 231 6.56 7.65 11.14
N SER A 232 5.93 7.49 9.97
CA SER A 232 4.62 8.07 9.71
C SER A 232 3.53 7.27 10.43
N GLY A 233 2.80 7.94 11.33
CA GLY A 233 1.61 7.41 11.94
C GLY A 233 0.50 7.14 10.93
N THR A 234 -0.45 6.30 11.31
CA THR A 234 -1.59 5.94 10.47
C THR A 234 -2.90 6.16 11.21
N ILE A 235 -3.94 6.50 10.47
CA ILE A 235 -5.33 6.51 10.99
C ILE A 235 -5.97 5.12 10.89
N TRP A 236 -5.32 4.20 10.19
CA TRP A 236 -5.88 2.89 9.87
C TRP A 236 -6.09 2.09 11.15
N ARG A 237 -7.37 1.81 11.47
CA ARG A 237 -7.82 1.12 12.69
C ARG A 237 -7.46 1.82 13.99
N MET A 238 -7.04 3.08 13.92
CA MET A 238 -6.91 3.87 15.12
C MET A 238 -8.29 4.32 15.60
N PRO A 239 -8.53 4.35 16.91
CA PRO A 239 -9.73 4.93 17.49
C PRO A 239 -9.97 6.35 16.97
N SER A 240 -11.25 6.67 16.73
CA SER A 240 -11.71 8.02 16.31
C SER A 240 -11.04 8.59 15.04
N GLY A 241 -10.33 7.78 14.25
CA GLY A 241 -9.61 8.26 13.05
C GLY A 241 -8.37 9.09 13.38
N GLU A 242 -7.86 9.03 14.61
CA GLU A 242 -6.70 9.79 15.05
C GLU A 242 -5.41 9.13 14.54
N LYS A 243 -4.46 9.94 14.07
CA LYS A 243 -3.18 9.44 13.55
C LYS A 243 -2.27 9.05 14.71
N ALA A 244 -1.67 7.86 14.65
CA ALA A 244 -0.68 7.41 15.64
C ALA A 244 0.33 6.41 15.09
N VAL A 245 1.48 6.31 15.76
CA VAL A 245 2.45 5.22 15.62
C VAL A 245 2.26 4.24 16.76
N SER A 246 2.10 2.96 16.44
CA SER A 246 2.03 1.88 17.43
C SER A 246 3.38 1.23 17.63
N PHE A 247 3.69 0.88 18.87
CA PHE A 247 4.87 0.10 19.27
C PHE A 247 4.43 -1.09 20.12
N SER A 248 5.27 -2.10 20.20
CA SER A 248 5.09 -3.27 21.08
C SER A 248 6.13 -3.23 22.19
N ALA A 249 5.71 -3.52 23.43
CA ALA A 249 6.65 -3.79 24.53
C ALA A 249 7.02 -5.27 24.62
N ALA A 250 6.49 -6.13 23.75
CA ALA A 250 6.89 -7.52 23.68
C ALA A 250 8.25 -7.66 22.97
N PRO A 251 9.23 -8.36 23.60
CA PRO A 251 10.54 -8.57 23.00
C PRO A 251 10.42 -9.37 21.69
N PRO A 252 11.44 -9.29 20.81
CA PRO A 252 11.44 -10.02 19.55
C PRO A 252 11.17 -11.53 19.67
N SER A 253 11.66 -12.18 20.74
CA SER A 253 11.43 -13.60 21.03
C SER A 253 9.94 -13.93 21.18
N GLU A 254 9.14 -13.05 21.80
CA GLU A 254 7.69 -13.21 21.92
C GLU A 254 6.97 -12.84 20.61
N MET A 255 7.43 -11.76 19.96
CA MET A 255 6.80 -11.20 18.76
C MET A 255 6.86 -12.15 17.56
N LEU A 256 7.88 -12.99 17.46
CA LEU A 256 8.00 -13.98 16.38
C LEU A 256 6.77 -14.90 16.27
N SER A 257 6.20 -15.32 17.40
CA SER A 257 4.99 -16.15 17.41
C SER A 257 3.77 -15.46 16.79
N LEU A 258 3.79 -14.12 16.75
CA LEU A 258 2.74 -13.30 16.18
C LEU A 258 2.97 -13.02 14.69
N MET A 259 4.17 -13.24 14.14
CA MET A 259 4.52 -13.00 12.74
C MET A 259 3.93 -14.05 11.79
N ARG A 260 2.61 -13.98 11.57
CA ARG A 260 1.88 -14.97 10.76
C ARG A 260 1.10 -14.34 9.62
N TRP A 261 0.92 -15.13 8.55
CA TRP A 261 0.04 -14.77 7.45
C TRP A 261 -1.41 -14.67 7.90
N ARG A 262 -2.03 -13.50 7.67
CA ARG A 262 -3.45 -13.26 7.95
C ARG A 262 -4.24 -13.38 6.65
N LYS A 263 -4.76 -14.57 6.34
CA LYS A 263 -5.52 -14.87 5.10
C LYS A 263 -6.59 -13.82 4.76
N ARG A 264 -7.34 -13.35 5.76
CA ARG A 264 -8.38 -12.30 5.61
C ARG A 264 -7.82 -11.00 5.03
N TYR A 265 -6.62 -10.61 5.43
CA TYR A 265 -5.99 -9.37 5.00
C TYR A 265 -5.02 -9.57 3.84
N ALA A 266 -4.60 -10.82 3.61
CA ALA A 266 -3.57 -11.19 2.66
C ALA A 266 -2.26 -10.40 2.90
N HIS A 267 -1.84 -10.34 4.15
CA HIS A 267 -0.53 -9.85 4.57
C HIS A 267 -0.05 -10.62 5.80
N TYR A 268 1.25 -10.55 6.08
CA TYR A 268 1.76 -10.87 7.40
C TYR A 268 1.28 -9.83 8.43
N SER A 269 1.15 -10.27 9.68
CA SER A 269 0.82 -9.37 10.79
C SER A 269 2.01 -8.47 11.07
N PHE A 270 3.20 -9.07 11.14
CA PHE A 270 4.50 -8.42 11.19
C PHE A 270 5.51 -9.25 10.40
N GLU A 271 6.61 -8.64 10.02
CA GLU A 271 7.77 -9.29 9.43
C GLU A 271 9.02 -8.94 10.26
N PRO A 272 10.11 -9.73 10.17
CA PRO A 272 11.26 -9.62 11.08
C PRO A 272 12.21 -8.46 10.72
N TYR A 273 11.62 -7.30 10.50
CA TYR A 273 12.28 -6.02 10.31
C TYR A 273 11.56 -5.00 11.18
N GLY A 274 12.29 -4.21 11.95
CA GLY A 274 11.68 -3.25 12.86
C GLY A 274 12.61 -2.15 13.30
N LEU A 275 12.05 -1.20 14.03
CA LEU A 275 12.78 -0.14 14.71
C LEU A 275 12.47 -0.22 16.20
N ALA A 276 13.51 -0.26 17.01
CA ALA A 276 13.44 -0.21 18.46
C ALA A 276 13.77 1.22 18.91
N VAL A 277 12.93 1.79 19.78
CA VAL A 277 13.20 3.09 20.41
C VAL A 277 13.26 2.90 21.92
N ALA A 278 14.17 3.60 22.58
CA ALA A 278 14.24 3.61 24.03
C ALA A 278 12.87 4.00 24.61
N LYS A 279 12.39 3.19 25.55
CA LYS A 279 11.07 3.38 26.15
C LYS A 279 10.95 4.75 26.82
N SER A 280 11.99 5.18 27.54
CA SER A 280 12.06 6.49 28.20
C SER A 280 11.95 7.65 27.21
N ALA A 281 12.58 7.53 26.03
CA ALA A 281 12.50 8.54 24.99
C ALA A 281 11.06 8.68 24.46
N LEU A 282 10.39 7.56 24.17
CA LEU A 282 8.99 7.59 23.73
C LEU A 282 8.04 8.11 24.82
N GLU A 283 8.25 7.74 26.08
CA GLU A 283 7.48 8.28 27.22
C GLU A 283 7.62 9.81 27.31
N SER A 284 8.83 10.35 27.13
CA SER A 284 9.08 11.80 27.12
C SER A 284 8.36 12.52 25.97
N LEU A 285 8.12 11.82 24.87
CA LEU A 285 7.34 12.31 23.72
C LEU A 285 5.81 12.10 23.88
N GLY A 286 5.36 11.59 25.03
CA GLY A 286 3.96 11.38 25.33
C GLY A 286 3.39 10.05 24.81
N ALA A 287 4.24 9.09 24.47
CA ALA A 287 3.77 7.73 24.18
C ALA A 287 3.22 7.07 25.45
N ARG A 288 2.17 6.28 25.31
CA ARG A 288 1.49 5.63 26.45
C ARG A 288 1.11 4.19 26.13
N LEU A 289 1.13 3.35 27.16
CA LEU A 289 0.60 1.99 27.11
C LEU A 289 -0.91 2.02 26.81
N VAL A 290 -1.34 1.17 25.87
CA VAL A 290 -2.74 0.97 25.53
C VAL A 290 -3.43 0.16 26.62
N THR A 291 -4.57 0.66 27.09
CA THR A 291 -5.44 -0.04 28.03
C THR A 291 -6.45 -0.90 27.28
N TYR A 292 -6.40 -2.21 27.50
CA TYR A 292 -7.33 -3.13 26.86
C TYR A 292 -8.63 -3.29 27.65
N TYR A 293 -9.76 -3.34 26.95
CA TYR A 293 -11.07 -3.61 27.55
C TYR A 293 -11.73 -4.86 26.93
N PRO A 294 -12.62 -5.56 27.66
CA PRO A 294 -13.34 -6.72 27.14
C PRO A 294 -14.15 -6.39 25.89
N THR A 295 -14.20 -7.33 24.94
CA THR A 295 -15.01 -7.15 23.72
C THR A 295 -16.46 -6.82 24.08
N GLY A 296 -16.99 -5.74 23.51
CA GLY A 296 -18.39 -5.33 23.71
C GLY A 296 -18.59 -4.38 24.90
N CYS A 297 -17.56 -4.15 25.69
CA CYS A 297 -17.60 -3.26 26.86
C CYS A 297 -16.65 -2.05 26.66
N PRO A 298 -16.90 -1.17 25.67
CA PRO A 298 -16.05 -0.01 25.48
C PRO A 298 -16.11 0.91 26.72
N PRO A 299 -14.99 1.53 27.09
CA PRO A 299 -14.97 2.49 28.19
C PRO A 299 -15.91 3.67 27.90
N LYS A 300 -16.60 4.12 28.95
CA LYS A 300 -17.58 5.22 28.92
C LYS A 300 -16.94 6.52 29.40
N GLY A 301 -17.54 7.65 29.02
CA GLY A 301 -17.11 8.99 29.44
C GLY A 301 -16.18 9.68 28.45
N ASP A 302 -15.66 10.83 28.88
CA ASP A 302 -14.65 11.60 28.15
C ASP A 302 -13.27 11.02 28.45
N ILE A 303 -12.83 10.15 27.56
CA ILE A 303 -11.56 9.42 27.67
C ILE A 303 -10.78 9.60 26.37
N ASP A 304 -9.46 9.62 26.48
CA ASP A 304 -8.60 9.60 25.31
C ASP A 304 -8.63 8.22 24.64
N ARG A 305 -9.60 8.04 23.74
CA ARG A 305 -9.90 6.79 23.05
C ARG A 305 -8.71 6.24 22.29
N LEU A 306 -7.75 7.09 21.87
CA LEU A 306 -6.55 6.64 21.18
C LEU A 306 -5.78 5.61 22.01
N PHE A 307 -5.82 5.70 23.34
CA PHE A 307 -5.07 4.80 24.24
C PHE A 307 -5.90 3.64 24.79
N PHE A 308 -7.06 3.36 24.19
CA PHE A 308 -7.90 2.22 24.55
C PHE A 308 -8.15 1.30 23.35
N GLN A 309 -8.21 -0.01 23.62
CA GLN A 309 -8.47 -1.00 22.57
C GLN A 309 -9.25 -2.22 23.09
N SER A 310 -10.15 -2.74 22.27
CA SER A 310 -10.79 -4.03 22.55
C SER A 310 -9.74 -5.15 22.57
N ALA A 311 -9.79 -6.03 23.57
CA ALA A 311 -8.91 -7.20 23.67
C ALA A 311 -8.99 -8.13 22.44
N GLY A 312 -10.07 -8.02 21.65
CA GLY A 312 -10.27 -8.76 20.40
C GLY A 312 -11.31 -9.86 20.53
N ARG A 313 -11.97 -10.17 19.40
CA ARG A 313 -12.93 -11.28 19.28
C ARG A 313 -12.28 -12.60 18.90
N GLN A 314 -11.25 -12.53 18.05
CA GLN A 314 -10.55 -13.68 17.48
C GLN A 314 -9.04 -13.42 17.59
N GLY A 315 -8.46 -13.91 18.68
CA GLY A 315 -7.08 -13.65 19.09
C GLY A 315 -6.99 -12.61 20.20
N ASP A 316 -6.02 -12.81 21.07
CA ASP A 316 -5.70 -11.92 22.17
C ASP A 316 -4.60 -10.94 21.73
N TRP A 317 -4.93 -9.66 21.62
CA TRP A 317 -3.97 -8.62 21.23
C TRP A 317 -3.18 -8.07 22.43
N ARG A 318 -3.53 -8.44 23.66
CA ARG A 318 -2.84 -7.97 24.88
C ARG A 318 -1.38 -8.42 24.94
N VAL A 319 -1.06 -9.52 24.24
CA VAL A 319 0.29 -10.09 24.13
C VAL A 319 1.30 -9.08 23.59
N GLU A 320 0.89 -8.17 22.68
CA GLU A 320 1.77 -7.14 22.12
C GLU A 320 2.14 -6.07 23.14
N ARG A 321 1.32 -5.90 24.20
CA ARG A 321 1.48 -4.83 25.18
C ARG A 321 1.65 -3.48 24.45
N GLU A 322 0.70 -3.16 23.57
CA GLU A 322 0.81 -2.07 22.61
C GLU A 322 1.00 -0.72 23.32
N TRP A 323 1.92 0.09 22.80
CA TRP A 323 2.09 1.50 23.12
C TRP A 323 1.71 2.33 21.90
N ARG A 324 1.18 3.53 22.12
CA ARG A 324 0.89 4.47 21.04
C ARG A 324 1.58 5.80 21.28
N LEU A 325 2.04 6.40 20.20
CA LEU A 325 2.44 7.79 20.13
C LEU A 325 1.50 8.50 19.16
N ARG A 326 0.92 9.63 19.57
CA ARG A 326 0.04 10.43 18.73
C ARG A 326 0.84 11.10 17.61
N GLY A 327 0.32 11.06 16.38
CA GLY A 327 0.97 11.66 15.21
C GLY A 327 2.09 10.80 14.62
N ASP A 328 3.15 11.47 14.17
CA ASP A 328 4.35 10.87 13.59
C ASP A 328 5.48 10.87 14.62
N LEU A 329 6.47 9.99 14.46
CA LEU A 329 7.73 10.05 15.21
C LEU A 329 8.85 10.57 14.31
N GLU A 330 9.45 11.70 14.67
CA GLU A 330 10.68 12.18 14.05
C GLU A 330 11.89 11.53 14.73
N LEU A 331 12.69 10.78 13.98
CA LEU A 331 13.90 10.11 14.50
C LEU A 331 15.05 11.08 14.69
N LYS A 332 15.09 12.18 13.93
CA LYS A 332 16.17 13.19 14.00
C LYS A 332 16.25 13.91 15.35
N GLY A 333 15.18 13.88 16.14
CA GLY A 333 15.13 14.49 17.47
C GLY A 333 15.59 13.55 18.60
N LEU A 334 15.95 12.31 18.30
CA LEU A 334 16.35 11.30 19.29
C LEU A 334 17.88 11.14 19.30
N ASP A 335 18.44 10.77 20.46
CA ASP A 335 19.85 10.35 20.51
C ASP A 335 20.01 9.02 19.75
N LEU A 336 21.08 8.87 18.97
CA LEU A 336 21.39 7.65 18.22
C LEU A 336 21.50 6.40 19.11
N ARG A 337 21.79 6.57 20.41
CA ARG A 337 21.81 5.51 21.42
C ARG A 337 20.41 5.07 21.83
N GLU A 338 19.38 5.87 21.55
CA GLU A 338 17.97 5.63 21.84
C GLU A 338 17.23 5.01 20.66
N VAL A 339 17.90 4.78 19.53
CA VAL A 339 17.32 4.14 18.34
C VAL A 339 18.16 2.96 17.89
N ALA A 340 17.51 1.84 17.61
CA ALA A 340 18.15 0.67 17.04
C ALA A 340 17.29 0.05 15.95
N LEU A 341 17.93 -0.52 14.94
CA LEU A 341 17.27 -1.28 13.88
C LEU A 341 17.22 -2.75 14.28
N ILE A 342 16.09 -3.40 14.01
CA ILE A 342 15.94 -4.85 14.08
C ILE A 342 15.94 -5.38 12.66
N VAL A 343 16.88 -6.28 12.40
CA VAL A 343 17.02 -7.00 11.14
C VAL A 343 17.04 -8.50 11.41
N PRO A 344 16.65 -9.34 10.45
CA PRO A 344 16.46 -10.74 10.76
C PRO A 344 17.78 -11.46 11.01
N ASP A 345 18.85 -11.18 10.27
CA ASP A 345 20.10 -11.92 10.38
C ASP A 345 21.34 -11.04 10.14
N PRO A 346 22.57 -11.54 10.40
CA PRO A 346 23.81 -10.79 10.20
C PRO A 346 24.02 -10.31 8.75
N LEU A 347 23.60 -11.09 7.76
CA LEU A 347 23.74 -10.71 6.35
C LEU A 347 22.87 -9.47 6.04
N GLU A 348 21.63 -9.44 6.52
CA GLU A 348 20.79 -8.25 6.41
C GLU A 348 21.36 -7.05 7.19
N LYS A 349 22.03 -7.27 8.33
CA LYS A 349 22.73 -6.20 9.04
C LYS A 349 23.81 -5.53 8.19
N GLU A 350 24.61 -6.33 7.48
CA GLU A 350 25.64 -5.86 6.55
C GLU A 350 25.02 -5.11 5.37
N HIS A 351 23.99 -5.68 4.74
CA HIS A 351 23.26 -5.01 3.67
C HIS A 351 22.70 -3.64 4.09
N PHE A 352 22.13 -3.53 5.29
CA PHE A 352 21.67 -2.26 5.83
C PHE A 352 22.83 -1.32 6.18
N ALA A 353 24.02 -1.83 6.53
CA ALA A 353 25.19 -1.00 6.81
C ALA A 353 25.70 -0.33 5.54
N ALA A 354 25.88 -1.11 4.48
CA ALA A 354 26.29 -0.60 3.18
C ALA A 354 25.27 0.38 2.59
N ALA A 355 23.96 0.12 2.77
CA ALA A 355 22.91 0.86 2.06
C ALA A 355 22.48 2.18 2.73
N LEU A 356 22.73 2.38 4.02
CA LEU A 356 22.14 3.49 4.77
C LEU A 356 23.11 4.59 5.17
N ASN A 357 24.42 4.35 5.19
CA ASN A 357 25.43 5.29 5.71
C ASN A 357 24.93 6.06 6.95
N ALA A 358 24.29 5.33 7.88
CA ALA A 358 23.55 5.91 8.99
C ALA A 358 23.98 5.28 10.31
N ASP A 359 24.13 6.12 11.33
CA ASP A 359 24.72 5.80 12.63
C ASP A 359 23.70 5.22 13.64
N TYR A 360 22.90 4.23 13.19
CA TYR A 360 21.98 3.52 14.08
C TYR A 360 22.60 2.24 14.62
N ARG A 361 22.29 1.92 15.89
CA ARG A 361 22.55 0.59 16.45
C ARG A 361 21.74 -0.46 15.70
N LYS A 362 22.23 -1.70 15.67
CA LYS A 362 21.56 -2.81 14.97
C LYS A 362 21.52 -4.06 15.84
N PHE A 363 20.32 -4.59 16.03
CA PHE A 363 20.05 -5.87 16.66
C PHE A 363 19.75 -6.91 15.58
N ASN A 364 20.40 -8.07 15.71
CA ASN A 364 20.10 -9.24 14.89
C ASN A 364 19.05 -10.06 15.60
N LEU A 365 18.04 -10.53 14.86
CA LEU A 365 17.01 -11.41 15.41
C LEU A 365 17.49 -12.86 15.53
N PHE A 366 18.26 -13.31 14.55
CA PHE A 366 18.77 -14.67 14.43
C PHE A 366 20.29 -14.70 14.45
N LYS A 367 20.84 -15.82 14.91
CA LYS A 367 22.28 -16.13 14.92
C LYS A 367 22.73 -16.83 13.64
#